data_AF-A0AAV5PZN6-F1
#
_entry.id   AF-A0AAV5PZN6-F1
#
_cell.length_a   1.000
_cell.length_b   1.000
_cell.length_c   1.000
_cell.angle_alpha   90.00
_cell.angle_beta   90.00
_cell.angle_gamma   90.00
#
_symmetry.space_group_name_H-M   'P 1'
#
loop_
_entity.id
_entity.type
_entity.pdbx_description
1 polymer ?
#
loop_
_entity_poly.entity_id
_entity_poly.type
_entity_poly.pdbx_seq_one_letter_code
_entity_poly.pdbx_strand_id
1 'polypeptide(L)'
;MDSYGFDLLEWDGILGSSACKEEFKLDENGFTTKKGEFDCESNGQLTNQIKSVYDSIVKINKDEKILLLGDYPLHQFDVEYLLDNEWLSDSIISLFYCFLQNTQGFQNYKLINESDHKKIYLMPATFCFLLLNHDAPHQLREVMPTELFEADVIFCPVNDNVDFGDVEGGSHWSLLVVEPKNSKSYGYDSMDRANDTEMKKLTKKMQKIFESDGPIENDENVLDGPLSKRQKRKALKNKPKAKTRGKSSTNSKTNFSWQYQAMKTPQQINGSDCGVITLSLTALLIYRLQDLSTMNWELENVRIHASGARLWMLQTIRNLSKMYKLGKFKGLKIV
;
A
#
# COMPACT_ATOMS: atom_id res chain seq x y z
N MET A 1 -5.87 8.54 29.04
CA MET A 1 -6.50 8.04 27.79
C MET A 1 -6.04 6.62 27.65
N ASP A 2 -6.96 5.69 27.85
CA ASP A 2 -6.65 4.27 28.07
C ASP A 2 -6.08 3.64 26.79
N SER A 3 -4.83 3.19 26.85
CA SER A 3 -4.18 2.45 25.77
C SER A 3 -4.77 1.03 25.73
N TYR A 4 -5.75 0.80 24.86
CA TYR A 4 -6.28 -0.53 24.57
C TYR A 4 -5.29 -1.32 23.70
N GLY A 5 -4.16 -1.70 24.29
CA GLY A 5 -3.16 -2.57 23.67
C GLY A 5 -3.39 -4.03 24.08
N PHE A 6 -3.47 -4.93 23.10
CA PHE A 6 -3.31 -6.35 23.32
C PHE A 6 -1.90 -6.64 23.85
N ASP A 7 -1.78 -7.58 24.80
CA ASP A 7 -0.51 -7.93 25.44
C ASP A 7 0.47 -8.54 24.41
N LEU A 8 1.74 -8.14 24.47
CA LEU A 8 2.81 -8.48 23.52
C LEU A 8 2.96 -10.00 23.30
N LEU A 9 2.63 -10.79 24.33
CA LEU A 9 2.68 -12.26 24.33
C LEU A 9 1.65 -12.91 23.38
N GLU A 10 0.54 -12.24 23.07
CA GLU A 10 -0.49 -12.78 22.18
C GLU A 10 -0.13 -12.56 20.70
N TRP A 11 0.59 -11.47 20.37
CA TRP A 11 1.11 -11.20 19.03
C TRP A 11 2.31 -12.06 18.65
N ASP A 12 3.21 -12.35 19.61
CA ASP A 12 4.26 -13.34 19.45
C ASP A 12 3.70 -14.75 19.17
N GLY A 13 2.46 -15.04 19.58
CA GLY A 13 1.73 -16.25 19.21
C GLY A 13 1.14 -16.22 17.79
N ILE A 14 0.74 -15.05 17.28
CA ILE A 14 0.27 -14.86 15.90
C ILE A 14 1.42 -15.02 14.90
N LEU A 15 2.59 -14.45 15.22
CA LEU A 15 3.83 -14.60 14.45
C LEU A 15 4.62 -15.88 14.82
N GLY A 16 4.24 -16.56 15.90
CA GLY A 16 5.06 -17.61 16.52
C GLY A 16 4.29 -18.83 16.98
N SER A 17 3.62 -19.51 16.05
CA SER A 17 3.72 -20.98 16.14
C SER A 17 5.18 -21.36 15.85
N SER A 18 5.78 -22.19 16.70
CA SER A 18 7.14 -22.70 16.54
C SER A 18 7.42 -23.26 15.14
N ALA A 19 6.38 -23.72 14.43
CA ALA A 19 6.47 -24.17 13.04
C ALA A 19 6.82 -23.04 12.03
N CYS A 20 6.23 -21.83 12.16
CA CYS A 20 6.56 -20.72 11.25
C CYS A 20 7.98 -20.18 11.51
N LYS A 21 8.38 -20.07 12.79
CA LYS A 21 9.74 -19.63 13.18
C LYS A 21 10.84 -20.58 12.70
N GLU A 22 10.51 -21.84 12.43
CA GLU A 22 11.49 -22.83 12.01
C GLU A 22 11.65 -22.95 10.48
N GLU A 23 10.63 -22.61 9.69
CA GLU A 23 10.67 -22.76 8.22
C GLU A 23 10.83 -21.44 7.43
N PHE A 24 10.22 -20.33 7.86
CA PHE A 24 10.22 -19.06 7.11
C PHE A 24 10.40 -17.83 8.00
N LYS A 25 11.31 -16.93 7.64
CA LYS A 25 11.56 -15.68 8.37
C LYS A 25 11.57 -14.49 7.42
N LEU A 26 11.00 -13.36 7.87
CA LEU A 26 11.30 -12.07 7.28
C LEU A 26 12.64 -11.60 7.86
N ASP A 27 13.64 -11.43 7.01
CA ASP A 27 14.95 -10.90 7.37
C ASP A 27 15.37 -9.78 6.40
N GLU A 28 16.62 -9.32 6.50
CA GLU A 28 17.17 -8.26 5.65
C GLU A 28 17.14 -8.58 4.14
N ASN A 29 16.98 -9.85 3.77
CA ASN A 29 16.90 -10.37 2.42
C ASN A 29 15.46 -10.68 1.98
N GLY A 30 14.45 -10.42 2.81
CA GLY A 30 13.04 -10.65 2.52
C GLY A 30 12.47 -11.90 3.20
N PHE A 31 11.43 -12.49 2.61
CA PHE A 31 10.87 -13.76 3.08
C PHE A 31 11.77 -14.91 2.62
N THR A 32 12.59 -15.43 3.53
CA THR A 32 13.61 -16.48 3.26
C THR A 32 13.31 -17.77 4.02
N THR A 33 13.85 -18.90 3.54
CA THR A 33 13.90 -20.18 4.26
C THR A 33 15.22 -20.32 5.03
N LYS A 34 15.21 -21.10 6.13
CA LYS A 34 16.39 -21.31 7.01
C LYS A 34 17.69 -21.75 6.33
N LYS A 35 17.65 -22.28 5.10
CA LYS A 35 18.83 -22.82 4.41
C LYS A 35 19.45 -21.89 3.37
N GLY A 36 18.82 -20.77 3.00
CA GLY A 36 19.32 -19.96 1.87
C GLY A 36 19.46 -20.71 0.53
N GLU A 37 19.07 -21.99 0.49
CA GLU A 37 19.16 -22.88 -0.66
C GLU A 37 17.79 -22.94 -1.34
N PHE A 38 17.77 -22.46 -2.57
CA PHE A 38 16.68 -22.66 -3.52
C PHE A 38 16.71 -24.13 -3.95
N ASP A 39 15.70 -24.91 -3.58
CA ASP A 39 15.47 -26.23 -4.17
C ASP A 39 14.07 -26.29 -4.80
N CYS A 40 13.99 -26.73 -6.05
CA CYS A 40 12.71 -26.93 -6.75
C CYS A 40 11.86 -28.02 -6.09
N GLU A 41 12.46 -28.95 -5.34
CA GLU A 41 11.72 -29.91 -4.50
C GLU A 41 10.90 -29.22 -3.39
N SER A 42 11.35 -28.05 -2.90
CA SER A 42 10.65 -27.29 -1.88
C SER A 42 9.35 -26.63 -2.41
N ASN A 43 9.28 -26.27 -3.69
CA ASN A 43 8.08 -25.65 -4.26
C ASN A 43 6.87 -26.61 -4.26
N GLY A 44 7.06 -27.89 -4.61
CA GLY A 44 5.99 -28.88 -4.56
C GLY A 44 5.51 -29.17 -3.13
N GLN A 45 6.42 -29.10 -2.16
CA GLN A 45 6.07 -29.19 -0.74
C GLN A 45 5.28 -27.95 -0.28
N LEU A 46 5.65 -26.76 -0.75
CA LEU A 46 4.97 -25.50 -0.41
C LEU A 46 3.56 -25.41 -0.96
N THR A 47 3.32 -25.82 -2.19
CA THR A 47 1.95 -25.88 -2.76
C THR A 47 1.03 -26.76 -1.88
N ASN A 48 1.53 -27.91 -1.44
CA ASN A 48 0.77 -28.79 -0.55
C ASN A 48 0.53 -28.16 0.83
N GLN A 49 1.51 -27.46 1.38
CA GLN A 49 1.36 -26.72 2.64
C GLN A 49 0.35 -25.57 2.51
N ILE A 50 0.43 -24.77 1.45
CA ILE A 50 -0.52 -23.69 1.12
C ILE A 50 -1.94 -24.25 1.09
N LYS A 51 -2.16 -25.32 0.33
CA LYS A 51 -3.46 -25.97 0.23
C LYS A 51 -3.94 -26.51 1.58
N SER A 52 -3.06 -27.13 2.35
CA SER A 52 -3.38 -27.64 3.70
C SER A 52 -3.79 -26.52 4.67
N VAL A 53 -3.10 -25.38 4.64
CA VAL A 53 -3.45 -24.22 5.49
C VAL A 53 -4.77 -23.61 5.04
N TYR A 54 -4.98 -23.42 3.74
CA TYR A 54 -6.25 -22.99 3.17
C TYR A 54 -7.42 -23.89 3.63
N ASP A 55 -7.30 -25.20 3.45
CA ASP A 55 -8.34 -26.15 3.85
C ASP A 55 -8.59 -26.10 5.36
N SER A 56 -7.56 -25.82 6.16
CA SER A 56 -7.71 -25.63 7.61
C SER A 56 -8.48 -24.36 7.97
N ILE A 57 -8.30 -23.26 7.22
CA ILE A 57 -9.04 -22.00 7.40
C ILE A 57 -10.51 -22.22 7.06
N VAL A 58 -10.79 -22.84 5.92
CA VAL A 58 -12.17 -23.16 5.49
C VAL A 58 -12.82 -24.12 6.49
N LYS A 59 -12.11 -25.14 6.97
CA LYS A 59 -12.65 -26.09 7.94
C LYS A 59 -13.05 -25.44 9.27
N ILE A 60 -12.26 -24.49 9.78
CA ILE A 60 -12.59 -23.84 11.04
C ILE A 60 -13.70 -22.80 10.85
N ASN A 61 -13.75 -22.08 9.72
CA ASN A 61 -14.69 -20.99 9.44
C ASN A 61 -15.86 -21.48 8.58
N LYS A 62 -17.03 -21.69 9.20
CA LYS A 62 -18.24 -22.11 8.46
C LYS A 62 -19.05 -20.95 7.90
N ASP A 63 -18.89 -19.76 8.46
CA ASP A 63 -19.58 -18.54 8.02
C ASP A 63 -18.84 -17.92 6.83
N GLU A 64 -19.59 -17.26 5.94
CA GLU A 64 -19.04 -16.57 4.76
C GLU A 64 -18.00 -15.53 5.15
N LYS A 65 -18.28 -14.74 6.20
CA LYS A 65 -17.31 -13.81 6.79
C LYS A 65 -16.44 -14.52 7.82
N ILE A 66 -15.13 -14.54 7.56
CA ILE A 66 -14.11 -15.15 8.43
C ILE A 66 -13.76 -14.24 9.61
N LEU A 67 -13.49 -12.97 9.34
CA LEU A 67 -13.12 -11.97 10.35
C LEU A 67 -13.40 -10.55 9.87
N LEU A 68 -13.27 -9.59 10.79
CA LEU A 68 -13.20 -8.16 10.51
C LEU A 68 -11.94 -7.62 11.18
N LEU A 69 -11.01 -7.07 10.39
CA LEU A 69 -9.81 -6.41 10.90
C LEU A 69 -9.86 -4.93 10.49
N GLY A 70 -10.08 -4.05 11.47
CA GLY A 70 -10.39 -2.65 11.19
C GLY A 70 -11.68 -2.56 10.37
N ASP A 71 -11.61 -1.87 9.24
CA ASP A 71 -12.72 -1.74 8.29
C ASP A 71 -12.66 -2.79 7.16
N TYR A 72 -11.74 -3.75 7.24
CA TYR A 72 -11.51 -4.75 6.19
C TYR A 72 -12.14 -6.09 6.58
N PRO A 73 -13.36 -6.41 6.08
CA PRO A 73 -13.90 -7.74 6.22
C PRO A 73 -13.08 -8.72 5.36
N LEU A 74 -12.87 -9.92 5.90
CA LEU A 74 -12.32 -11.04 5.13
C LEU A 74 -13.41 -12.10 5.00
N HIS A 75 -13.75 -12.47 3.77
CA HIS A 75 -14.68 -13.54 3.46
C HIS A 75 -13.94 -14.81 3.04
N GLN A 76 -14.66 -15.92 2.90
CA GLN A 76 -14.07 -17.19 2.47
C GLN A 76 -13.47 -17.11 1.06
N PHE A 77 -14.19 -16.51 0.11
CA PHE A 77 -13.71 -16.38 -1.27
C PHE A 77 -12.44 -15.52 -1.34
N ASP A 78 -12.27 -14.54 -0.45
CA ASP A 78 -11.06 -13.71 -0.41
C ASP A 78 -9.79 -14.55 -0.14
N VAL A 79 -9.92 -15.64 0.64
CA VAL A 79 -8.80 -16.52 0.98
C VAL A 79 -8.36 -17.36 -0.23
N GLU A 80 -9.24 -17.57 -1.22
CA GLU A 80 -8.89 -18.28 -2.46
C GLU A 80 -7.81 -17.52 -3.23
N TYR A 81 -7.81 -16.18 -3.23
CA TYR A 81 -6.79 -15.35 -3.89
C TYR A 81 -5.37 -15.56 -3.34
N LEU A 82 -5.21 -16.20 -2.18
CA LEU A 82 -3.91 -16.52 -1.58
C LEU A 82 -3.37 -17.89 -2.00
N LEU A 83 -4.13 -18.69 -2.76
CA LEU A 83 -3.66 -19.94 -3.34
C LEU A 83 -2.61 -19.67 -4.44
N ASP A 84 -1.88 -20.72 -4.83
CA ASP A 84 -0.90 -20.59 -5.91
C ASP A 84 -1.56 -20.17 -7.23
N ASN A 85 -0.87 -19.31 -7.98
CA ASN A 85 -1.28 -18.74 -9.26
C ASN A 85 -2.45 -17.75 -9.23
N GLU A 86 -3.05 -17.48 -8.07
CA GLU A 86 -4.15 -16.51 -7.94
C GLU A 86 -3.64 -15.08 -7.77
N TRP A 87 -4.39 -14.10 -8.26
CA TRP A 87 -4.05 -12.69 -8.15
C TRP A 87 -4.58 -12.13 -6.82
N LEU A 88 -3.76 -11.36 -6.09
CA LEU A 88 -4.26 -10.72 -4.88
C LEU A 88 -5.24 -9.60 -5.24
N SER A 89 -6.36 -9.56 -4.52
CA SER A 89 -7.32 -8.47 -4.58
C SER A 89 -6.87 -7.25 -3.76
N ASP A 90 -7.49 -6.11 -4.03
CA ASP A 90 -7.37 -4.88 -3.25
C ASP A 90 -7.72 -5.10 -1.77
N SER A 91 -8.71 -5.95 -1.51
CA SER A 91 -9.21 -6.31 -0.18
C SER A 91 -8.15 -7.08 0.61
N ILE A 92 -7.48 -8.06 -0.01
CA ILE A 92 -6.38 -8.78 0.63
C ILE A 92 -5.19 -7.86 0.90
N ILE A 93 -4.80 -7.02 -0.07
CA ILE A 93 -3.68 -6.07 0.13
C ILE A 93 -4.00 -5.12 1.28
N SER A 94 -5.19 -4.54 1.30
CA SER A 94 -5.59 -3.57 2.33
C SER A 94 -5.75 -4.20 3.72
N LEU A 95 -6.23 -5.45 3.79
CA LEU A 95 -6.26 -6.24 5.02
C LEU A 95 -4.85 -6.43 5.59
N PHE A 96 -3.87 -6.80 4.75
CA PHE A 96 -2.49 -6.97 5.20
C PHE A 96 -1.82 -5.65 5.55
N TYR A 97 -2.13 -4.56 4.86
CA TYR A 97 -1.70 -3.22 5.26
C TYR A 97 -2.26 -2.85 6.64
N CYS A 98 -3.55 -3.10 6.89
CA CYS A 98 -4.15 -2.92 8.21
C CYS A 98 -3.45 -3.79 9.27
N PHE A 99 -3.14 -5.04 8.95
CA PHE A 99 -2.41 -5.93 9.84
C PHE A 99 -1.00 -5.41 10.16
N LEU A 100 -0.23 -5.01 9.15
CA LEU A 100 1.13 -4.50 9.31
C LEU A 100 1.18 -3.18 10.09
N GLN A 101 0.19 -2.30 9.89
CA GLN A 101 0.13 -1.01 10.59
C GLN A 101 -0.25 -1.17 12.08
N ASN A 102 -1.03 -2.21 12.42
CA ASN A 102 -1.51 -2.49 13.78
C ASN A 102 -0.65 -3.52 14.55
N THR A 103 0.33 -4.14 13.91
CA THR A 103 1.21 -5.10 14.58
C THR A 103 2.30 -4.35 15.34
N GLN A 104 2.29 -4.45 16.67
CA GLN A 104 3.33 -3.85 17.53
C GLN A 104 4.74 -4.35 17.19
N GLY A 105 4.89 -5.52 16.56
CA GLY A 105 6.18 -6.01 16.04
C GLY A 105 6.80 -5.09 14.97
N PHE A 106 5.99 -4.27 14.28
CA PHE A 106 6.47 -3.21 13.39
C PHE A 106 6.52 -1.81 14.05
N GLN A 107 6.18 -1.70 15.33
CA GLN A 107 6.29 -0.47 16.11
C GLN A 107 7.37 -0.56 17.20
N ASN A 108 7.75 -1.78 17.64
CA ASN A 108 8.55 -2.03 18.85
C ASN A 108 9.81 -2.89 18.63
N TYR A 109 10.39 -2.96 17.42
CA TYR A 109 11.83 -3.25 17.39
C TYR A 109 12.53 -2.09 18.08
N LYS A 110 13.15 -2.45 19.20
CA LYS A 110 13.65 -1.57 20.26
C LYS A 110 14.64 -0.55 19.68
N LEU A 111 14.14 0.59 19.22
CA LEU A 111 14.99 1.72 18.86
C LEU A 111 15.65 2.26 20.13
N ILE A 112 16.88 2.72 19.92
CA ILE A 112 17.79 3.18 20.97
C ILE A 112 17.27 4.50 21.59
N ASN A 113 16.31 5.20 20.94
CA ASN A 113 15.64 6.41 21.44
C ASN A 113 14.18 6.55 20.91
N GLU A 114 13.23 6.93 21.77
CA GLU A 114 11.81 7.17 21.43
C GLU A 114 11.58 8.36 20.45
N SER A 115 12.59 9.20 20.22
CA SER A 115 12.49 10.43 19.40
C SER A 115 12.78 10.25 17.91
N ASP A 116 13.27 9.08 17.48
CA ASP A 116 13.75 8.85 16.10
C ASP A 116 12.79 7.97 15.25
N HIS A 117 11.62 7.61 15.78
CA HIS A 117 10.65 6.80 15.05
C HIS A 117 10.08 7.55 13.83
N LYS A 118 10.23 6.96 12.64
CA LYS A 118 9.54 7.41 11.43
C LYS A 118 8.05 7.08 11.55
N LYS A 119 7.19 8.07 11.30
CA LYS A 119 5.75 7.85 11.14
C LYS A 119 5.50 7.19 9.79
N ILE A 120 5.04 5.94 9.80
CA ILE A 120 4.74 5.16 8.59
C ILE A 120 3.23 5.11 8.39
N TYR A 121 2.77 5.34 7.17
CA TYR A 121 1.38 5.17 6.78
C TYR A 121 1.26 4.18 5.62
N LEU A 122 0.41 3.17 5.77
CA LEU A 122 0.14 2.17 4.73
C LEU A 122 -1.19 2.52 4.06
N MET A 123 -1.12 3.08 2.86
CA MET A 123 -2.29 3.58 2.15
C MET A 123 -3.13 2.41 1.61
N PRO A 124 -4.44 2.34 1.94
CA PRO A 124 -5.32 1.32 1.40
C PRO A 124 -5.35 1.35 -0.13
N ALA A 125 -5.43 0.18 -0.76
CA ALA A 125 -5.39 0.07 -2.22
C ALA A 125 -6.52 0.86 -2.91
N THR A 126 -7.70 0.89 -2.28
CA THR A 126 -8.85 1.67 -2.74
C THR A 126 -8.59 3.18 -2.76
N PHE A 127 -7.85 3.71 -1.79
CA PHE A 127 -7.47 5.13 -1.78
C PHE A 127 -6.41 5.45 -2.82
N CYS A 128 -5.47 4.53 -3.09
CA CYS A 128 -4.52 4.69 -4.20
C CYS A 128 -5.25 4.72 -5.55
N PHE A 129 -6.18 3.79 -5.78
CA PHE A 129 -7.01 3.74 -6.99
C PHE A 129 -7.84 5.01 -7.17
N LEU A 130 -8.54 5.44 -6.11
CA LEU A 130 -9.33 6.67 -6.12
C LEU A 130 -8.46 7.88 -6.47
N LEU A 131 -7.31 8.03 -5.82
CA LEU A 131 -6.43 9.17 -6.03
C LEU A 131 -5.82 9.20 -7.45
N LEU A 132 -5.43 8.03 -7.95
CA LEU A 132 -4.84 7.89 -9.27
C LEU A 132 -5.82 8.32 -10.37
N ASN A 133 -7.10 7.94 -10.23
CA ASN A 133 -8.13 8.13 -11.25
C ASN A 133 -9.00 9.39 -11.05
N HIS A 134 -8.91 10.09 -9.91
CA HIS A 134 -9.69 11.32 -9.69
C HIS A 134 -9.09 12.54 -10.40
N ASP A 135 -9.86 13.26 -11.21
CA ASP A 135 -9.39 14.42 -12.00
C ASP A 135 -8.85 15.57 -11.13
N ALA A 136 -9.53 15.84 -10.01
CA ALA A 136 -9.25 16.94 -9.08
C ALA A 136 -8.78 16.42 -7.70
N PRO A 137 -7.54 15.92 -7.55
CA PRO A 137 -7.09 15.24 -6.33
C PRO A 137 -7.12 16.13 -5.07
N HIS A 138 -7.00 17.46 -5.23
CA HIS A 138 -7.07 18.40 -4.10
C HIS A 138 -8.42 18.33 -3.36
N GLN A 139 -9.50 17.98 -4.06
CA GLN A 139 -10.83 17.81 -3.45
C GLN A 139 -10.89 16.59 -2.52
N LEU A 140 -10.00 15.62 -2.72
CA LEU A 140 -9.92 14.44 -1.84
C LEU A 140 -9.20 14.75 -0.53
N ARG A 141 -8.46 15.87 -0.43
CA ARG A 141 -7.66 16.20 0.76
C ARG A 141 -8.49 16.18 2.04
N GLU A 142 -9.68 16.76 2.01
CA GLU A 142 -10.55 16.90 3.18
C GLU A 142 -11.13 15.56 3.67
N VAL A 143 -11.15 14.54 2.81
CA VAL A 143 -11.65 13.19 3.15
C VAL A 143 -10.52 12.18 3.35
N MET A 144 -9.27 12.59 3.16
CA MET A 144 -8.11 11.74 3.46
C MET A 144 -7.89 11.68 4.98
N PRO A 145 -7.45 10.53 5.51
CA PRO A 145 -7.07 10.41 6.92
C PRO A 145 -5.97 11.39 7.32
N THR A 146 -6.08 11.96 8.53
CA THR A 146 -5.11 12.95 9.04
C THR A 146 -3.71 12.39 9.18
N GLU A 147 -3.61 11.10 9.51
CA GLU A 147 -2.38 10.34 9.72
C GLU A 147 -1.53 10.28 8.43
N LEU A 148 -2.18 10.34 7.26
CA LEU A 148 -1.51 10.43 5.96
C LEU A 148 -0.59 11.66 5.90
N PHE A 149 -1.07 12.80 6.39
CA PHE A 149 -0.36 14.08 6.33
C PHE A 149 0.72 14.21 7.41
N GLU A 150 0.67 13.40 8.45
CA GLU A 150 1.70 13.34 9.49
C GLU A 150 2.85 12.39 9.14
N ALA A 151 2.65 11.52 8.15
CA ALA A 151 3.59 10.45 7.82
C ALA A 151 4.94 10.98 7.27
N ASP A 152 6.03 10.37 7.75
CA ASP A 152 7.35 10.53 7.16
C ASP A 152 7.51 9.68 5.89
N VAL A 153 6.91 8.48 5.90
CA VAL A 153 6.95 7.52 4.80
C VAL A 153 5.56 6.95 4.55
N ILE A 154 5.14 6.94 3.28
CA ILE A 154 3.84 6.41 2.86
C ILE A 154 4.07 5.27 1.86
N PHE A 155 3.46 4.12 2.11
CA PHE A 155 3.47 2.98 1.18
C PHE A 155 2.14 2.93 0.43
N CYS A 156 2.20 2.93 -0.90
CA CYS A 156 1.05 2.94 -1.78
C CYS A 156 1.12 1.73 -2.73
N PRO A 157 0.22 0.74 -2.63
CA PRO A 157 0.10 -0.30 -3.63
C PRO A 157 -0.56 0.32 -4.86
N VAL A 158 0.09 0.18 -6.02
CA VAL A 158 -0.35 0.79 -7.27
C VAL A 158 -0.83 -0.31 -8.20
N ASN A 159 -2.03 -0.13 -8.73
CA ASN A 159 -2.62 -0.96 -9.76
C ASN A 159 -2.80 -0.15 -11.05
N ASP A 160 -2.73 -0.80 -12.20
CA ASP A 160 -2.90 -0.20 -13.52
C ASP A 160 -4.36 -0.05 -13.97
N ASN A 161 -5.33 -0.39 -13.12
CA ASN A 161 -6.74 -0.17 -13.40
C ASN A 161 -7.04 1.33 -13.56
N VAL A 162 -7.67 1.66 -14.70
CA VAL A 162 -8.10 3.01 -15.08
C VAL A 162 -9.63 3.16 -15.14
N ASP A 163 -10.38 2.08 -14.93
CA ASP A 163 -11.84 2.05 -15.08
C ASP A 163 -12.54 1.78 -13.75
N PHE A 164 -13.34 2.75 -13.28
CA PHE A 164 -14.18 2.61 -12.08
C PHE A 164 -15.32 1.59 -12.25
N GLY A 165 -15.71 1.28 -13.49
CA GLY A 165 -16.77 0.33 -13.80
C GLY A 165 -16.30 -1.11 -13.91
N ASP A 166 -14.98 -1.35 -14.00
CA ASP A 166 -14.40 -2.67 -14.14
C ASP A 166 -14.06 -3.25 -12.77
N VAL A 167 -14.99 -4.04 -12.24
CA VAL A 167 -14.82 -4.77 -10.98
C VAL A 167 -13.71 -5.79 -11.17
N GLU A 168 -12.69 -5.77 -10.30
CA GLU A 168 -11.45 -6.56 -10.46
C GLU A 168 -10.60 -6.18 -11.68
N GLY A 169 -10.82 -4.98 -12.26
CA GLY A 169 -10.00 -4.48 -13.34
C GLY A 169 -8.54 -4.23 -12.95
N GLY A 170 -7.71 -4.03 -13.97
CA GLY A 170 -6.25 -3.96 -13.82
C GLY A 170 -5.58 -5.33 -13.98
N SER A 171 -4.30 -5.31 -14.30
CA SER A 171 -3.51 -6.50 -14.64
C SER A 171 -2.24 -6.65 -13.81
N HIS A 172 -1.82 -5.61 -13.09
CA HIS A 172 -0.53 -5.64 -12.42
C HIS A 172 -0.46 -4.75 -11.17
N TRP A 173 0.17 -5.28 -10.12
CA TRP A 173 0.47 -4.56 -8.88
C TRP A 173 1.94 -4.15 -8.80
N SER A 174 2.19 -2.95 -8.32
CA SER A 174 3.51 -2.44 -7.96
C SER A 174 3.45 -1.66 -6.65
N LEU A 175 4.61 -1.21 -6.15
CA LEU A 175 4.72 -0.46 -4.90
C LEU A 175 5.33 0.92 -5.14
N LEU A 176 4.62 1.97 -4.75
CA LEU A 176 5.18 3.31 -4.64
C LEU A 176 5.43 3.64 -3.16
N VAL A 177 6.66 4.03 -2.83
CA VAL A 177 7.00 4.58 -1.51
C VAL A 177 7.23 6.07 -1.62
N VAL A 178 6.59 6.86 -0.78
CA VAL A 178 6.64 8.33 -0.82
C VAL A 178 7.26 8.87 0.47
N GLU A 179 8.18 9.81 0.33
CA GLU A 179 8.72 10.63 1.43
C GLU A 179 8.30 12.09 1.24
N PRO A 180 7.13 12.52 1.79
CA PRO A 180 6.58 13.84 1.52
C PRO A 180 7.53 14.98 1.91
N LYS A 181 8.15 14.89 3.10
CA LYS A 181 9.08 15.90 3.63
C LYS A 181 10.31 16.09 2.75
N ASN A 182 10.73 15.03 2.05
CA ASN A 182 11.89 15.04 1.15
C ASN A 182 11.50 15.29 -0.31
N SER A 183 10.20 15.39 -0.63
CA SER A 183 9.68 15.51 -2.00
C SER A 183 10.22 14.40 -2.92
N LYS A 184 10.34 13.18 -2.39
CA LYS A 184 10.85 12.00 -3.11
C LYS A 184 9.83 10.88 -3.14
N SER A 185 9.90 10.08 -4.18
CA SER A 185 9.14 8.84 -4.31
C SER A 185 9.95 7.77 -5.03
N TYR A 186 9.75 6.53 -4.63
CA TYR A 186 10.50 5.36 -5.06
C TYR A 186 9.52 4.31 -5.58
N GLY A 187 9.60 3.99 -6.86
CA GLY A 187 8.76 2.98 -7.49
C GLY A 187 9.46 1.62 -7.54
N TYR A 188 8.81 0.58 -7.04
CA TYR A 188 9.27 -0.80 -7.06
C TYR A 188 8.27 -1.63 -7.86
N ASP A 189 8.76 -2.34 -8.86
CA ASP A 189 7.93 -3.08 -9.80
C ASP A 189 8.59 -4.43 -10.12
N SER A 190 7.87 -5.51 -9.81
CA SER A 190 8.34 -6.88 -10.03
C SER A 190 8.21 -7.34 -11.48
N MET A 191 7.62 -6.52 -12.37
CA MET A 191 7.53 -6.73 -13.80
C MET A 191 8.15 -5.54 -14.55
N ASP A 192 9.46 -5.39 -14.36
CA ASP A 192 10.29 -4.31 -14.89
C ASP A 192 9.72 -2.92 -14.60
N ARG A 193 9.16 -2.25 -15.60
CA ARG A 193 8.60 -0.90 -15.50
C ARG A 193 7.15 -0.85 -15.97
N ALA A 194 6.40 -1.92 -15.74
CA ALA A 194 5.01 -2.05 -16.17
C ALA A 194 4.13 -0.90 -15.65
N ASN A 195 4.23 -0.55 -14.37
CA ASN A 195 3.43 0.50 -13.72
C ASN A 195 4.17 1.83 -13.54
N ASP A 196 5.25 2.05 -14.29
CA ASP A 196 6.12 3.23 -14.14
C ASP A 196 5.39 4.53 -14.50
N THR A 197 4.36 4.46 -15.34
CA THR A 197 3.51 5.60 -15.69
C THR A 197 2.52 5.91 -14.57
N GLU A 198 1.92 4.88 -13.98
CA GLU A 198 0.90 4.92 -12.93
C GLU A 198 1.50 5.44 -11.64
N MET A 199 2.68 4.93 -11.28
CA MET A 199 3.46 5.41 -10.13
C MET A 199 3.83 6.89 -10.28
N LYS A 200 4.31 7.33 -11.46
CA LYS A 200 4.60 8.76 -11.71
C LYS A 200 3.35 9.64 -11.65
N LYS A 201 2.20 9.13 -12.14
CA LYS A 201 0.91 9.83 -12.02
C LYS A 201 0.54 9.97 -10.54
N LEU A 202 0.61 8.89 -9.76
CA LEU A 202 0.30 8.90 -8.34
C LEU A 202 1.23 9.83 -7.55
N THR A 203 2.54 9.85 -7.83
CA THR A 203 3.49 10.82 -7.26
C THR A 203 3.01 12.27 -7.46
N LYS A 204 2.57 12.62 -8.68
CA LYS A 204 2.06 13.97 -8.98
C LYS A 204 0.74 14.26 -8.27
N LYS A 205 -0.14 13.27 -8.11
CA LYS A 205 -1.42 13.42 -7.39
C LYS A 205 -1.16 13.62 -5.89
N MET A 206 -0.27 12.83 -5.30
CA MET A 206 0.19 12.98 -3.92
C MET A 206 0.79 14.36 -3.68
N GLN A 207 1.72 14.82 -4.54
CA GLN A 207 2.28 16.17 -4.47
C GLN A 207 1.18 17.24 -4.36
N LYS A 208 0.18 17.19 -5.26
CA LYS A 208 -0.93 18.17 -5.25
C LYS A 208 -1.73 18.15 -3.95
N ILE A 209 -2.00 16.97 -3.37
CA ILE A 209 -2.73 16.90 -2.11
C ILE A 209 -1.89 17.53 -0.99
N PHE A 210 -0.59 17.23 -0.91
CA PHE A 210 0.30 17.78 0.13
C PHE A 210 0.58 19.29 -0.03
N GLU A 211 0.54 19.82 -1.26
CA GLU A 211 0.70 21.26 -1.53
C GLU A 211 -0.57 22.09 -1.30
N SER A 212 -1.73 21.44 -1.19
CA SER A 212 -3.03 22.13 -1.02
C SER A 212 -3.24 22.71 0.40
N ASP A 213 -2.19 22.76 1.23
CA ASP A 213 -2.16 23.48 2.52
C ASP A 213 -2.00 25.02 2.37
N GLY A 214 -1.94 25.54 1.14
CA GLY A 214 -2.09 26.97 0.89
C GLY A 214 -3.54 27.43 1.02
N PRO A 215 -3.82 28.69 1.38
CA PRO A 215 -5.19 29.20 1.41
C PRO A 215 -5.86 28.92 0.05
N ILE A 216 -7.06 28.36 0.11
CA ILE A 216 -7.91 28.13 -1.06
C ILE A 216 -8.15 29.52 -1.69
N GLU A 217 -7.45 29.83 -2.77
CA GLU A 217 -7.91 30.88 -3.67
C GLU A 217 -9.21 30.34 -4.25
N ASN A 218 -10.34 30.91 -3.81
CA ASN A 218 -11.64 30.69 -4.41
C ASN A 218 -11.56 31.09 -5.87
N ASP A 219 -11.23 30.14 -6.74
CA ASP A 219 -11.36 30.33 -8.17
C ASP A 219 -12.86 30.17 -8.48
N GLU A 220 -13.62 31.25 -8.33
CA GLU A 220 -15.08 31.35 -8.57
C GLU A 220 -15.50 31.02 -10.02
N ASN A 221 -14.64 30.39 -10.83
CA ASN A 221 -14.88 30.15 -12.26
C ASN A 221 -14.94 28.68 -12.66
N VAL A 222 -15.40 27.78 -11.79
CA VAL A 222 -15.67 26.39 -12.18
C VAL A 222 -17.07 25.94 -11.76
N LEU A 223 -18.09 26.63 -12.27
CA LEU A 223 -19.42 26.08 -12.46
C LEU A 223 -19.94 26.53 -13.82
N ASP A 224 -19.38 26.00 -14.90
CA ASP A 224 -20.07 26.01 -16.20
C ASP A 224 -19.81 24.67 -16.90
N GLY A 225 -20.87 23.88 -17.03
CA GLY A 225 -20.88 22.66 -17.83
C GLY A 225 -20.58 22.95 -19.32
N PRO A 226 -20.40 21.91 -20.16
CA PRO A 226 -19.95 22.08 -21.53
C PRO A 226 -20.89 22.99 -22.35
N LEU A 227 -20.38 24.17 -22.74
CA LEU A 227 -21.10 25.15 -23.57
C LEU A 227 -21.45 24.58 -24.95
N SER A 228 -22.71 24.75 -25.35
CA SER A 228 -23.20 24.33 -26.67
C SER A 228 -22.52 25.12 -27.81
N LYS A 229 -22.41 24.50 -28.99
CA LYS A 229 -21.80 25.10 -30.22
C LYS A 229 -22.38 26.48 -30.60
N ARG A 230 -23.58 26.82 -30.12
CA ARG A 230 -24.26 28.10 -30.36
C ARG A 230 -23.75 29.25 -29.46
N GLN A 231 -23.23 28.95 -28.26
CA GLN A 231 -22.68 29.93 -27.32
C GLN A 231 -21.24 30.36 -27.71
N LYS A 232 -20.42 29.46 -28.27
CA LYS A 232 -19.06 29.77 -28.75
C LYS A 232 -19.01 30.84 -29.85
N ARG A 233 -20.05 30.95 -30.69
CA ARG A 233 -20.11 31.94 -31.80
C ARG A 233 -20.44 33.37 -31.33
N LYS A 234 -21.02 33.55 -30.14
CA LYS A 234 -21.27 34.90 -29.58
C LYS A 234 -20.07 35.46 -28.81
N ALA A 235 -19.27 34.61 -28.16
CA ALA A 235 -18.07 35.02 -27.42
C ALA A 235 -16.93 35.58 -28.31
N LEU A 236 -16.87 35.20 -29.59
CA LEU A 236 -15.87 35.73 -30.53
C LEU A 236 -16.13 37.16 -31.04
N LYS A 237 -17.32 37.74 -30.81
CA LYS A 237 -17.68 39.05 -31.40
C LYS A 237 -17.37 40.27 -30.52
N ASN A 238 -17.04 40.09 -29.24
CA ASN A 238 -16.73 41.19 -28.32
C ASN A 238 -15.39 40.95 -27.62
N LYS A 239 -14.27 41.25 -28.30
CA LYS A 239 -12.96 41.46 -27.67
C LYS A 239 -12.62 42.95 -27.69
N PRO A 240 -12.42 43.64 -26.56
CA PRO A 240 -11.84 44.97 -26.56
C PRO A 240 -10.33 44.91 -26.84
N LYS A 241 -9.81 45.95 -27.49
CA LYS A 241 -8.40 46.11 -27.86
C LYS A 241 -7.52 46.30 -26.61
N ALA A 242 -6.36 45.64 -26.62
CA ALA A 242 -5.34 45.68 -25.58
C ALA A 242 -4.81 47.11 -25.31
N LYS A 243 -4.68 47.45 -24.03
CA LYS A 243 -3.83 48.56 -23.55
C LYS A 243 -2.71 48.03 -22.66
N THR A 244 -1.65 48.81 -22.68
CA THR A 244 -0.24 48.59 -22.33
C THR A 244 0.02 48.07 -20.91
N ARG A 245 0.98 47.15 -20.81
CA ARG A 245 1.52 46.51 -19.59
C ARG A 245 2.14 47.52 -18.62
N GLY A 246 1.60 47.60 -17.40
CA GLY A 246 2.37 47.91 -16.20
C GLY A 246 2.97 46.63 -15.63
N LYS A 247 4.28 46.63 -15.32
CA LYS A 247 4.99 45.52 -14.69
C LYS A 247 4.43 45.30 -13.28
N SER A 248 3.57 44.29 -13.11
CA SER A 248 3.35 43.66 -11.80
C SER A 248 4.38 42.55 -11.66
N SER A 249 5.13 42.58 -10.57
CA SER A 249 6.14 41.60 -10.19
C SER A 249 5.50 40.23 -10.04
N THR A 250 5.73 39.35 -11.01
CA THR A 250 5.38 37.94 -10.90
C THR A 250 6.28 37.31 -9.84
N ASN A 251 5.70 36.95 -8.69
CA ASN A 251 6.31 35.97 -7.79
C ASN A 251 6.53 34.69 -8.60
N SER A 252 7.79 34.41 -8.94
CA SER A 252 8.17 33.12 -9.51
C SER A 252 8.08 32.07 -8.40
N LYS A 253 6.89 31.51 -8.17
CA LYS A 253 6.78 30.22 -7.47
C LYS A 253 7.56 29.23 -8.33
N THR A 254 8.76 28.89 -7.90
CA THR A 254 9.55 27.80 -8.48
C THR A 254 8.75 26.52 -8.22
N ASN A 255 8.06 26.00 -9.25
CA ASN A 255 7.37 24.72 -9.18
C ASN A 255 8.40 23.59 -8.99
N PHE A 256 8.72 23.26 -7.75
CA PHE A 256 9.55 22.10 -7.44
C PHE A 256 8.69 20.84 -7.56
N SER A 257 8.86 20.05 -8.62
CA SER A 257 8.18 18.76 -8.76
C SER A 257 8.80 17.74 -7.81
N TRP A 258 7.98 16.89 -7.19
CA TRP A 258 8.49 15.72 -6.46
C TRP A 258 9.32 14.84 -7.41
N GLN A 259 10.42 14.28 -6.87
CA GLN A 259 11.36 13.45 -7.61
C GLN A 259 10.90 11.99 -7.55
N TYR A 260 10.69 11.38 -8.71
CA TYR A 260 10.39 9.96 -8.84
C TYR A 260 11.64 9.18 -9.24
N GLN A 261 11.95 8.12 -8.51
CA GLN A 261 13.03 7.19 -8.82
C GLN A 261 12.45 5.78 -9.00
N ALA A 262 12.61 5.19 -10.18
CA ALA A 262 12.34 3.78 -10.40
C ALA A 262 13.50 2.95 -9.82
N MET A 263 13.18 2.05 -8.90
CA MET A 263 14.14 1.25 -8.15
C MET A 263 14.37 -0.09 -8.82
N LYS A 264 15.61 -0.58 -8.72
CA LYS A 264 15.91 -1.98 -9.07
C LYS A 264 15.21 -2.89 -8.06
N THR A 265 14.38 -3.78 -8.58
CA THR A 265 13.41 -4.55 -7.79
C THR A 265 13.52 -6.03 -8.14
N PRO A 266 13.38 -6.96 -7.16
CA PRO A 266 13.31 -8.39 -7.44
C PRO A 266 12.21 -8.69 -8.46
N GLN A 267 12.58 -9.35 -9.55
CA GLN A 267 11.66 -9.64 -10.65
C GLN A 267 10.87 -10.92 -10.39
N GLN A 268 9.56 -10.88 -10.67
CA GLN A 268 8.70 -12.04 -10.58
C GLN A 268 9.05 -13.06 -11.66
N ILE A 269 8.80 -14.33 -11.38
CA ILE A 269 9.09 -15.45 -12.29
C ILE A 269 7.82 -16.04 -12.93
N ASN A 270 6.65 -15.51 -12.59
CA ASN A 270 5.34 -15.93 -13.12
C ASN A 270 4.42 -14.72 -13.33
N GLY A 271 3.17 -14.96 -13.76
CA GLY A 271 2.22 -13.90 -14.10
C GLY A 271 1.27 -13.44 -12.99
N SER A 272 1.40 -13.91 -11.75
CA SER A 272 0.36 -13.72 -10.71
C SER A 272 0.88 -13.26 -9.35
N ASP A 273 2.19 -13.31 -9.11
CA ASP A 273 2.76 -12.98 -7.81
C ASP A 273 3.05 -11.50 -7.59
N CYS A 274 2.72 -10.60 -8.51
CA CYS A 274 3.00 -9.16 -8.39
C CYS A 274 2.42 -8.54 -7.10
N GLY A 275 1.20 -8.91 -6.71
CA GLY A 275 0.57 -8.48 -5.45
C GLY A 275 1.27 -9.05 -4.22
N VAL A 276 1.68 -10.32 -4.27
CA VAL A 276 2.41 -10.99 -3.18
C VAL A 276 3.78 -10.35 -2.98
N ILE A 277 4.49 -10.07 -4.08
CA ILE A 277 5.78 -9.39 -4.05
C ILE A 277 5.61 -7.96 -3.54
N THR A 278 4.60 -7.21 -3.99
CA THR A 278 4.28 -5.86 -3.49
C THR A 278 4.12 -5.82 -1.97
N LEU A 279 3.34 -6.74 -1.39
CA LEU A 279 3.20 -6.88 0.07
C LEU A 279 4.53 -7.29 0.74
N SER A 280 5.31 -8.15 0.09
CA SER A 280 6.58 -8.63 0.62
C SER A 280 7.64 -7.52 0.69
N LEU A 281 7.75 -6.71 -0.36
CA LEU A 281 8.62 -5.54 -0.41
C LEU A 281 8.19 -4.50 0.63
N THR A 282 6.87 -4.31 0.80
CA THR A 282 6.32 -3.44 1.84
C THR A 282 6.81 -3.88 3.22
N ALA A 283 6.57 -5.14 3.60
CA ALA A 283 6.98 -5.66 4.91
C ALA A 283 8.50 -5.57 5.13
N LEU A 284 9.31 -5.89 4.12
CA LEU A 284 10.78 -5.79 4.19
C LEU A 284 11.25 -4.36 4.41
N LEU A 285 10.70 -3.40 3.67
CA LEU A 285 11.08 -2.00 3.79
C LEU A 285 10.67 -1.43 5.15
N ILE A 286 9.48 -1.78 5.66
CA ILE A 286 9.06 -1.39 7.02
C ILE A 286 10.01 -2.00 8.06
N TYR A 287 10.40 -3.26 7.92
CA TYR A 287 11.39 -3.91 8.81
C TYR A 287 12.72 -3.14 8.81
N ARG A 288 13.24 -2.74 7.65
CA ARG A 288 14.49 -1.96 7.55
C ARG A 288 14.37 -0.55 8.15
N LEU A 289 13.18 0.06 8.10
CA LEU A 289 12.93 1.37 8.71
C LEU A 289 12.99 1.34 10.24
N GLN A 290 12.85 0.17 10.87
CA GLN A 290 12.90 0.02 12.33
C GLN A 290 14.30 -0.24 12.88
N ASP A 291 15.22 -0.75 12.05
CA ASP A 291 16.51 -1.27 12.53
C ASP A 291 17.68 -0.31 12.25
N LEU A 292 17.53 0.62 11.30
CA LEU A 292 18.66 1.42 10.79
C LEU A 292 18.49 2.92 10.97
N SER A 293 19.55 3.58 11.46
CA SER A 293 19.69 5.04 11.47
C SER A 293 19.84 5.64 10.07
N THR A 294 20.25 4.84 9.07
CA THR A 294 20.33 5.22 7.66
C THR A 294 19.46 4.32 6.80
N MET A 295 18.51 4.93 6.11
CA MET A 295 17.49 4.26 5.32
C MET A 295 18.08 3.63 4.04
N ASN A 296 17.88 2.33 3.87
CA ASN A 296 18.31 1.59 2.67
C ASN A 296 17.10 1.22 1.80
N TRP A 297 16.88 1.99 0.74
CA TRP A 297 15.84 1.78 -0.26
C TRP A 297 16.19 0.73 -1.33
N GLU A 298 17.42 0.22 -1.39
CA GLU A 298 17.87 -0.66 -2.45
C GLU A 298 17.42 -2.10 -2.25
N LEU A 299 16.84 -2.70 -3.30
CA LEU A 299 16.35 -4.08 -3.30
C LEU A 299 16.99 -4.95 -4.39
N GLU A 300 18.05 -4.46 -5.07
CA GLU A 300 18.67 -5.16 -6.21
C GLU A 300 19.14 -6.59 -5.85
N ASN A 301 19.66 -6.78 -4.63
CA ASN A 301 20.19 -8.07 -4.18
C ASN A 301 19.21 -8.85 -3.30
N VAL A 302 17.98 -8.36 -3.14
CA VAL A 302 16.94 -9.01 -2.34
C VAL A 302 16.30 -10.14 -3.14
N ARG A 303 15.90 -11.23 -2.46
CA ARG A 303 15.17 -12.33 -3.09
C ARG A 303 13.86 -12.56 -2.36
N ILE A 304 12.75 -12.50 -3.08
CA ILE A 304 11.42 -12.72 -2.50
C ILE A 304 10.92 -14.10 -2.94
N HIS A 305 10.54 -14.94 -1.97
CA HIS A 305 9.90 -16.22 -2.22
C HIS A 305 8.38 -16.09 -2.14
N ALA A 306 7.71 -15.96 -3.29
CA ALA A 306 6.28 -15.69 -3.33
C ALA A 306 5.43 -16.79 -2.67
N SER A 307 5.68 -18.08 -2.92
CA SER A 307 4.93 -19.16 -2.23
C SER A 307 5.13 -19.16 -0.71
N GLY A 308 6.33 -18.83 -0.22
CA GLY A 308 6.59 -18.66 1.21
C GLY A 308 5.82 -17.47 1.79
N ALA A 309 5.75 -16.37 1.06
CA ALA A 309 4.94 -15.21 1.43
C ALA A 309 3.43 -15.54 1.44
N ARG A 310 2.91 -16.27 0.44
CA ARG A 310 1.52 -16.77 0.43
C ARG A 310 1.22 -17.66 1.64
N LEU A 311 2.12 -18.58 1.95
CA LEU A 311 1.99 -19.46 3.11
C LEU A 311 1.95 -18.66 4.42
N TRP A 312 2.84 -17.67 4.57
CA TRP A 312 2.86 -16.77 5.72
C TRP A 312 1.56 -15.95 5.84
N MET A 313 1.04 -15.44 4.73
CA MET A 313 -0.25 -14.72 4.69
C MET A 313 -1.39 -15.63 5.14
N LEU A 314 -1.48 -16.84 4.60
CA LEU A 314 -2.50 -17.83 4.99
C LEU A 314 -2.40 -18.20 6.48
N GLN A 315 -1.19 -18.42 7.00
CA GLN A 315 -1.01 -18.71 8.43
C GLN A 315 -1.39 -17.53 9.31
N THR A 316 -1.09 -16.31 8.88
CA THR A 316 -1.52 -15.08 9.56
C THR A 316 -3.05 -15.02 9.63
N ILE A 317 -3.75 -15.20 8.51
CA ILE A 317 -5.22 -15.25 8.47
C ILE A 317 -5.78 -16.38 9.35
N ARG A 318 -5.17 -17.56 9.33
CA ARG A 318 -5.59 -18.68 10.19
C ARG A 318 -5.48 -18.31 11.66
N ASN A 319 -4.42 -17.62 12.07
CA ASN A 319 -4.22 -17.21 13.46
C ASN A 319 -5.18 -16.08 13.86
N LEU A 320 -5.35 -15.07 13.00
CA LEU A 320 -6.31 -13.98 13.20
C LEU A 320 -7.74 -14.53 13.30
N SER A 321 -8.16 -15.45 12.42
CA SER A 321 -9.50 -16.03 12.46
C SER A 321 -9.78 -16.85 13.73
N LYS A 322 -8.78 -17.59 14.24
CA LYS A 322 -8.89 -18.27 15.54
C LYS A 322 -9.11 -17.27 16.67
N MET A 323 -8.33 -16.20 16.69
CA MET A 323 -8.45 -15.15 17.71
C MET A 323 -9.79 -14.40 17.61
N TYR A 324 -10.29 -14.17 16.39
CA TYR A 324 -11.57 -13.49 16.14
C TYR A 324 -12.72 -14.25 16.77
N LYS A 325 -12.74 -15.58 16.60
CA LYS A 325 -13.74 -16.45 17.24
C LYS A 325 -13.64 -16.52 18.75
N LEU A 326 -12.44 -16.39 19.30
CA LEU A 326 -12.24 -16.32 20.74
C LEU A 326 -12.67 -14.96 21.32
N GLY A 327 -13.19 -14.03 20.50
CA GLY A 327 -13.58 -12.70 20.93
C GLY A 327 -12.39 -11.81 21.29
N LYS A 328 -11.16 -12.22 20.94
CA LYS A 328 -9.92 -11.51 21.23
C LYS A 328 -9.70 -10.28 20.33
N PHE A 329 -10.69 -9.87 19.56
CA PHE A 329 -10.65 -8.58 18.83
C PHE A 329 -11.56 -7.53 19.46
N LYS A 330 -12.34 -7.88 20.50
CA LYS A 330 -13.18 -6.93 21.24
C LYS A 330 -12.29 -5.92 21.97
N GLY A 331 -12.01 -4.79 21.31
CA GLY A 331 -11.16 -3.73 21.84
C GLY A 331 -10.19 -3.11 20.85
N LEU A 332 -9.99 -3.70 19.66
CA LEU A 332 -9.27 -3.04 18.56
C LEU A 332 -10.15 -1.93 17.99
N LYS A 333 -10.21 -0.80 18.70
CA LYS A 333 -10.49 0.49 18.06
C LYS A 333 -9.25 0.85 17.26
N ILE A 334 -9.27 0.43 16.00
CA ILE A 334 -8.38 0.95 14.98
C ILE A 334 -8.95 2.33 14.67
N VAL A 335 -8.32 3.36 15.24
CA VAL A 335 -8.57 4.76 14.92
C VAL A 335 -7.52 5.18 13.93
#